data_AF-A0A6I9NLV2-F1
#
_entry.id   AF-A0A6I9NLV2-F1
#
_cell.length_a   1.000
_cell.length_b   1.000
_cell.length_c   1.000
_cell.angle_alpha   90.00
_cell.angle_beta   90.00
_cell.angle_gamma   90.00
#
_symmetry.space_group_name_H-M   'P 1'
#
loop_
_entity.id
_entity.type
_entity.pdbx_description
1 polymer ?
#
loop_
_entity_poly.entity_id
_entity_poly.type
_entity_poly.pdbx_seq_one_letter_code
_entity_poly.pdbx_strand_id
1 'polypeptide(L)'
;ILVVIEPLLIDEDYYARVEGREIISNLAKFNRRSPSAQLVDTTVELANKVGAAEIISRIVDDLKDEAEQYRKMVMETIEKIMGNLGAADIDHKLEEQLIDGILYAFQEQTTEDSVMLNGFGTVVNALGKRVKPYLPQICGTVLWRLNNKSAKVRQQAADLISRTAVVMKTCQEVGYETHRSKRQLYFIFYYLFKFFYNLEFIHPKNKQNE
;
A
#
# COMPACT_ATOMS: atom_id res chain seq x y z
N ILE A 1 8.11 10.00 -14.60
CA ILE A 1 9.05 9.39 -15.57
C ILE A 1 9.76 10.40 -16.46
N LEU A 2 9.08 11.25 -17.24
CA LEU A 2 9.78 12.29 -18.03
C LEU A 2 10.64 13.20 -17.14
N VAL A 3 10.14 13.58 -15.96
CA VAL A 3 10.90 14.34 -14.95
C VAL A 3 12.17 13.62 -14.45
N VAL A 4 12.19 12.28 -14.49
CA VAL A 4 13.35 11.46 -14.06
C VAL A 4 14.32 11.22 -15.22
N ILE A 5 13.82 11.20 -16.46
CA ILE A 5 14.61 10.94 -17.67
C ILE A 5 15.16 12.23 -18.30
N GLU A 6 14.47 13.36 -18.14
CA GLU A 6 14.92 14.66 -18.65
C GLU A 6 16.34 15.03 -18.17
N PRO A 7 16.71 14.83 -16.89
CA PRO A 7 18.08 15.04 -16.44
C PRO A 7 19.10 14.16 -17.16
N LEU A 8 18.75 12.90 -17.46
CA LEU A 8 19.62 11.95 -18.19
C LEU A 8 19.88 12.39 -19.64
N LEU A 9 18.99 13.17 -20.26
CA LEU A 9 19.17 13.65 -21.63
C LEU A 9 20.19 14.79 -21.75
N ILE A 10 20.39 15.53 -20.66
CA ILE A 10 21.30 16.69 -20.57
C ILE A 10 22.58 16.37 -19.78
N ASP A 11 22.73 15.13 -19.28
CA ASP A 11 23.91 14.67 -18.55
C ASP A 11 25.19 14.80 -19.40
N GLU A 12 26.35 15.03 -18.78
CA GLU A 12 27.65 15.13 -19.49
C GLU A 12 28.15 13.75 -19.97
N ASP A 13 27.75 12.66 -19.32
CA ASP A 13 28.09 11.29 -19.73
C ASP A 13 27.30 10.89 -20.99
N TYR A 14 28.05 10.50 -22.03
CA TYR A 14 27.49 10.00 -23.28
C TYR A 14 26.61 8.77 -23.08
N TYR A 15 26.99 7.84 -22.19
CA TYR A 15 26.25 6.60 -21.96
C TYR A 15 24.91 6.89 -21.27
N ALA A 16 24.90 7.77 -20.27
CA ALA A 16 23.67 8.22 -19.61
C ALA A 16 22.68 8.87 -20.59
N ARG A 17 23.19 9.71 -21.53
CA ARG A 17 22.35 10.30 -22.59
C ARG A 17 21.81 9.27 -23.58
N VAL A 18 22.60 8.25 -23.94
CA VAL A 18 22.16 7.18 -24.84
C VAL A 18 21.06 6.36 -24.17
N GLU A 19 21.24 6.02 -22.89
CA GLU A 19 20.27 5.28 -22.10
C GLU A 19 18.96 6.07 -21.93
N GLY A 20 19.03 7.37 -21.60
CA GLY A 20 17.87 8.25 -21.56
C GLY A 20 17.11 8.30 -22.89
N ARG A 21 17.83 8.38 -24.02
CA ARG A 21 17.23 8.35 -25.37
C ARG A 21 16.62 6.99 -25.72
N GLU A 22 17.25 5.90 -25.31
CA GLU A 22 16.77 4.55 -25.54
C GLU A 22 15.49 4.28 -24.77
N ILE A 23 15.42 4.71 -23.50
CA ILE A 23 14.21 4.62 -22.68
C ILE A 23 13.06 5.42 -23.33
N ILE A 24 13.33 6.64 -23.84
CA ILE A 24 12.33 7.44 -24.57
C ILE A 24 11.90 6.77 -25.88
N SER A 25 12.85 6.24 -26.67
CA SER A 25 12.57 5.51 -27.92
C SER A 25 11.72 4.26 -27.65
N ASN A 26 11.99 3.54 -26.57
CA ASN A 26 11.23 2.37 -26.17
C ASN A 26 9.83 2.76 -25.67
N LEU A 27 9.71 3.86 -24.91
CA LEU A 27 8.40 4.45 -24.57
C LEU A 27 7.59 4.81 -25.83
N ALA A 28 8.22 5.40 -26.85
CA ALA A 28 7.55 5.86 -28.06
C ALA A 28 7.09 4.71 -28.98
N LYS A 29 7.85 3.60 -29.05
CA LYS A 29 7.58 2.47 -29.98
C LYS A 29 6.51 1.49 -29.48
N PHE A 30 6.22 1.45 -28.18
CA PHE A 30 5.37 0.41 -27.57
C PHE A 30 3.88 0.81 -27.37
N ASN A 31 3.40 1.88 -28.00
CA ASN A 31 2.06 2.44 -27.78
C ASN A 31 0.89 1.60 -28.34
N ARG A 32 0.53 0.49 -27.66
CA ARG A 32 -0.76 -0.25 -27.83
C ARG A 32 -1.37 -0.82 -26.53
N ARG A 33 -0.66 -0.80 -25.39
CA ARG A 33 -1.18 -1.13 -24.05
C ARG A 33 -1.33 0.17 -23.27
N SER A 34 -2.34 0.26 -22.40
CA SER A 34 -2.67 1.48 -21.65
C SER A 34 -1.42 2.17 -21.08
N PRO A 35 -1.26 3.50 -21.25
CA PRO A 35 -0.03 4.23 -20.93
C PRO A 35 0.50 4.00 -19.50
N SER A 36 -0.38 3.70 -18.54
CA SER A 36 -0.03 3.47 -17.14
C SER A 36 0.78 2.19 -16.91
N ALA A 37 0.49 1.09 -17.62
CA ALA A 37 1.13 -0.20 -17.36
C ALA A 37 2.63 -0.17 -17.72
N GLN A 38 2.99 0.51 -18.81
CA GLN A 38 4.39 0.60 -19.26
C GLN A 38 5.23 1.49 -18.35
N LEU A 39 4.64 2.58 -17.84
CA LEU A 39 5.28 3.46 -16.88
C LEU A 39 5.59 2.70 -15.59
N VAL A 40 4.64 1.91 -15.11
CA VAL A 40 4.82 1.02 -13.97
C VAL A 40 5.95 0.02 -14.25
N ASP A 41 5.88 -0.74 -15.34
CA ASP A 41 6.85 -1.80 -15.64
C ASP A 41 8.27 -1.24 -15.82
N THR A 42 8.43 -0.11 -16.51
CA THR A 42 9.74 0.55 -16.68
C THR A 42 10.31 1.02 -15.34
N THR A 43 9.48 1.59 -14.47
CA THR A 43 9.91 2.07 -13.15
C THR A 43 10.34 0.89 -12.26
N VAL A 44 9.65 -0.24 -12.35
CA VAL A 44 10.02 -1.47 -11.65
C VAL A 44 11.37 -2.01 -12.15
N GLU A 45 11.60 -2.02 -13.47
CA GLU A 45 12.89 -2.43 -14.02
C GLU A 45 14.04 -1.52 -13.58
N LEU A 46 13.81 -0.21 -13.47
CA LEU A 46 14.78 0.69 -12.88
C LEU A 46 15.06 0.34 -11.41
N ALA A 47 14.02 0.09 -10.61
CA ALA A 47 14.17 -0.31 -9.21
C ALA A 47 14.95 -1.63 -9.05
N ASN A 48 14.75 -2.59 -9.96
CA ASN A 48 15.53 -3.84 -10.00
C ASN A 48 17.05 -3.59 -10.20
N LYS A 49 17.45 -2.44 -10.76
CA LYS A 49 18.85 -2.07 -10.97
C LYS A 49 19.40 -1.16 -9.87
N VAL A 50 18.65 -0.16 -9.44
CA VAL A 50 19.14 0.88 -8.52
C VAL A 50 18.77 0.64 -7.04
N GLY A 51 17.83 -0.26 -6.76
CA GLY A 51 17.30 -0.52 -5.42
C GLY A 51 15.87 -0.01 -5.24
N ALA A 52 15.15 -0.60 -4.29
CA ALA A 52 13.75 -0.27 -4.02
C ALA A 52 13.63 1.08 -3.33
N ALA A 53 14.45 1.34 -2.32
CA ALA A 53 14.42 2.59 -1.55
C ALA A 53 14.65 3.83 -2.41
N GLU A 54 15.59 3.75 -3.36
CA GLU A 54 15.93 4.85 -4.26
C GLU A 54 14.75 5.28 -5.13
N ILE A 55 13.99 4.31 -5.66
CA ILE A 55 12.83 4.62 -6.50
C ILE A 55 11.61 4.99 -5.66
N ILE A 56 11.33 4.24 -4.59
CA ILE A 56 10.13 4.46 -3.76
C ILE A 56 10.19 5.84 -3.08
N SER A 57 11.35 6.26 -2.58
CA SER A 57 11.51 7.58 -1.94
C SER A 57 11.15 8.77 -2.85
N ARG A 58 11.22 8.58 -4.17
CA ARG A 58 10.90 9.62 -5.17
C ARG A 58 9.42 9.70 -5.51
N ILE A 59 8.65 8.65 -5.22
CA ILE A 59 7.23 8.55 -5.61
C ILE A 59 6.28 8.35 -4.41
N VAL A 60 6.80 8.14 -3.21
CA VAL A 60 5.98 7.83 -2.03
C VAL A 60 5.00 8.94 -1.68
N ASP A 61 5.41 10.21 -1.81
CA ASP A 61 4.55 11.35 -1.51
C ASP A 61 3.38 11.48 -2.52
N ASP A 62 3.54 10.94 -3.73
CA ASP A 62 2.50 10.92 -4.77
C ASP A 62 1.35 9.94 -4.45
N LEU A 63 1.50 9.07 -3.44
CA LEU A 63 0.39 8.29 -2.88
C LEU A 63 -0.70 9.19 -2.29
N LYS A 64 -0.40 10.49 -2.07
CA LYS A 64 -1.33 11.48 -1.53
C LYS A 64 -1.75 12.53 -2.55
N ASP A 65 -1.50 12.29 -3.83
CA ASP A 65 -1.94 13.16 -4.91
C ASP A 65 -3.47 13.23 -5.00
N GLU A 66 -4.04 14.34 -5.46
CA GLU A 66 -5.50 14.52 -5.61
C GLU A 66 -6.11 13.58 -6.67
N ALA A 67 -5.36 13.26 -7.73
CA ALA A 67 -5.81 12.40 -8.81
C ALA A 67 -5.73 10.91 -8.41
N GLU A 68 -6.89 10.29 -8.16
CA GLU A 68 -6.98 8.87 -7.76
C GLU A 68 -6.30 7.93 -8.76
N GLN A 69 -6.43 8.20 -10.06
CA GLN A 69 -5.80 7.38 -11.10
C GLN A 69 -4.27 7.42 -11.01
N TYR A 70 -3.70 8.55 -10.59
CA TYR A 70 -2.27 8.68 -10.39
C TYR A 70 -1.83 7.95 -9.11
N ARG A 71 -2.56 8.11 -8.00
CA ARG A 71 -2.35 7.32 -6.78
C ARG A 71 -2.35 5.80 -7.05
N LYS A 72 -3.28 5.32 -7.89
CA LYS A 72 -3.35 3.90 -8.30
C LYS A 72 -2.08 3.46 -9.04
N MET A 73 -1.58 4.27 -9.97
CA MET A 73 -0.35 3.96 -10.70
C MET A 73 0.86 3.90 -9.78
N VAL A 74 0.98 4.85 -8.85
CA VAL A 74 2.04 4.89 -7.85
C VAL A 74 1.96 3.67 -6.93
N MET A 75 0.77 3.34 -6.44
CA MET A 75 0.53 2.15 -5.62
C MET A 75 0.89 0.86 -6.35
N GLU A 76 0.47 0.68 -7.61
CA GLU A 76 0.84 -0.49 -8.43
C GLU A 76 2.37 -0.58 -8.63
N THR A 77 3.03 0.56 -8.80
CA THR A 77 4.50 0.61 -8.92
C THR A 77 5.17 0.17 -7.63
N ILE A 78 4.78 0.73 -6.49
CA ILE A 78 5.32 0.36 -5.17
C ILE A 78 5.03 -1.11 -4.86
N GLU A 79 3.83 -1.60 -5.18
CA GLU A 79 3.43 -3.00 -5.01
C GLU A 79 4.38 -3.94 -5.74
N LYS A 80 4.62 -3.72 -7.04
CA LYS A 80 5.53 -4.55 -7.83
C LYS A 80 6.99 -4.45 -7.35
N ILE A 81 7.46 -3.24 -7.01
CA ILE A 81 8.84 -3.05 -6.50
C ILE A 81 9.04 -3.82 -5.19
N MET A 82 8.16 -3.62 -4.20
CA MET A 82 8.27 -4.28 -2.90
C MET A 82 7.98 -5.78 -2.98
N GLY A 83 7.14 -6.22 -3.92
CA GLY A 83 6.93 -7.64 -4.21
C GLY A 83 8.18 -8.33 -4.75
N ASN A 84 8.99 -7.63 -5.55
CA ASN A 84 10.19 -8.17 -6.17
C ASN A 84 11.44 -8.08 -5.29
N LEU A 85 11.70 -6.92 -4.69
CA LEU A 85 12.92 -6.64 -3.94
C LEU A 85 12.75 -6.77 -2.41
N GLY A 86 11.52 -6.78 -1.91
CA GLY A 86 11.23 -6.71 -0.48
C GLY A 86 11.42 -5.31 0.10
N ALA A 87 11.73 -5.24 1.40
CA ALA A 87 11.86 -4.00 2.15
C ALA A 87 13.22 -3.86 2.87
N ALA A 88 14.24 -4.61 2.46
CA ALA A 88 15.51 -4.69 3.20
C ALA A 88 16.30 -3.38 3.19
N ASP A 89 16.23 -2.61 2.10
CA ASP A 89 16.90 -1.32 1.90
C ASP A 89 16.04 -0.10 2.30
N ILE A 90 14.79 -0.31 2.71
CA ILE A 90 13.88 0.74 3.17
C ILE A 90 14.26 1.14 4.60
N ASP A 91 14.61 2.40 4.82
CA ASP A 91 14.90 2.94 6.15
C ASP A 91 13.62 3.28 6.95
N HIS A 92 13.78 3.72 8.19
CA HIS A 92 12.65 4.02 9.07
C HIS A 92 11.83 5.22 8.58
N LYS A 93 12.46 6.24 7.98
CA LYS A 93 11.77 7.43 7.52
C LYS A 93 10.89 7.11 6.31
N LEU A 94 11.43 6.38 5.34
CA LEU A 94 10.70 5.96 4.17
C LEU A 94 9.59 4.95 4.53
N GLU A 95 9.82 4.12 5.54
CA GLU A 95 8.78 3.26 6.12
C GLU A 95 7.59 4.06 6.67
N GLU A 96 7.83 5.10 7.47
CA GLU A 96 6.75 5.96 7.98
C GLU A 96 5.97 6.64 6.84
N GLN A 97 6.69 7.17 5.83
CA GLN A 97 6.07 7.78 4.66
C GLN A 97 5.24 6.78 3.85
N LEU A 98 5.74 5.56 3.67
CA LEU A 98 5.01 4.49 3.01
C LEU A 98 3.72 4.16 3.76
N ILE A 99 3.78 3.99 5.08
CA ILE A 99 2.60 3.65 5.88
C ILE A 99 1.57 4.78 5.83
N ASP A 100 1.97 6.03 5.96
CA ASP A 100 1.06 7.18 5.86
C ASP A 100 0.43 7.28 4.46
N GLY A 101 1.26 7.16 3.41
CA GLY A 101 0.82 7.23 2.02
C GLY A 101 -0.18 6.13 1.65
N ILE A 102 0.11 4.85 2.01
CA ILE A 102 -0.82 3.75 1.70
C ILE A 102 -2.12 3.85 2.49
N LEU A 103 -2.07 4.36 3.73
CA LEU A 103 -3.27 4.57 4.55
C LEU A 103 -4.17 5.64 3.93
N TYR A 104 -3.58 6.77 3.55
CA TYR A 104 -4.30 7.85 2.86
C TYR A 104 -4.92 7.34 1.55
N ALA A 105 -4.11 6.75 0.65
CA ALA A 105 -4.57 6.25 -0.64
C ALA A 105 -5.69 5.20 -0.52
N PHE A 106 -5.65 4.37 0.53
CA PHE A 106 -6.68 3.36 0.78
C PHE A 106 -7.97 3.92 1.39
N GLN A 107 -7.88 5.00 2.17
CA GLN A 107 -9.05 5.70 2.71
C GLN A 107 -9.76 6.51 1.62
N GLU A 108 -8.98 7.24 0.80
CA GLU A 108 -9.47 8.12 -0.26
C GLU A 108 -9.71 7.34 -1.57
N GLN A 109 -10.66 6.42 -1.54
CA GLN A 109 -11.14 5.69 -2.72
C GLN A 109 -12.57 6.10 -3.07
N THR A 110 -12.79 6.50 -4.32
CA THR A 110 -14.15 6.69 -4.87
C THR A 110 -14.84 5.35 -5.17
N THR A 111 -14.05 4.36 -5.58
CA THR A 111 -14.50 3.00 -5.90
C THR A 111 -13.50 1.98 -5.36
N GLU A 112 -13.98 0.83 -4.91
CA GLU A 112 -13.09 -0.21 -4.38
C GLU A 112 -12.27 -0.84 -5.51
N ASP A 113 -10.95 -0.61 -5.47
CA ASP A 113 -10.00 -1.12 -6.46
C ASP A 113 -9.11 -2.22 -5.87
N SER A 114 -8.84 -3.26 -6.66
CA SER A 114 -7.93 -4.33 -6.25
C SER A 114 -6.48 -3.86 -6.17
N VAL A 115 -6.09 -2.82 -6.92
CA VAL A 115 -4.72 -2.25 -6.89
C VAL A 115 -4.40 -1.71 -5.50
N MET A 116 -5.30 -0.92 -4.91
CA MET A 116 -5.11 -0.37 -3.55
C MET A 116 -5.05 -1.47 -2.49
N LEU A 117 -5.90 -2.50 -2.63
CA LEU A 117 -5.92 -3.65 -1.73
C LEU A 117 -4.63 -4.48 -1.83
N ASN A 118 -4.19 -4.77 -3.06
CA ASN A 118 -2.98 -5.54 -3.34
C ASN A 118 -1.75 -4.80 -2.80
N GLY A 119 -1.59 -3.52 -3.15
CA GLY A 119 -0.46 -2.71 -2.72
C GLY A 119 -0.36 -2.59 -1.21
N PHE A 120 -1.47 -2.31 -0.52
CA PHE A 120 -1.48 -2.26 0.95
C PHE A 120 -1.02 -3.60 1.55
N GLY A 121 -1.60 -4.71 1.08
CA GLY A 121 -1.24 -6.05 1.57
C GLY A 121 0.24 -6.37 1.32
N THR A 122 0.76 -6.08 0.13
CA THR A 122 2.15 -6.34 -0.25
C THR A 122 3.12 -5.52 0.61
N VAL A 123 2.86 -4.21 0.81
CA VAL A 123 3.71 -3.35 1.67
C VAL A 123 3.75 -3.86 3.11
N VAL A 124 2.59 -4.19 3.69
CA VAL A 124 2.52 -4.72 5.06
C VAL A 124 3.25 -6.07 5.19
N ASN A 125 3.07 -6.96 4.21
CA ASN A 125 3.74 -8.26 4.19
C ASN A 125 5.25 -8.13 4.00
N ALA A 126 5.72 -7.21 3.16
CA ALA A 126 7.14 -6.94 2.93
C ALA A 126 7.83 -6.33 4.16
N LEU A 127 7.16 -5.41 4.88
CA LEU A 127 7.68 -4.83 6.13
C LEU A 127 7.69 -5.84 7.29
N GLY A 128 6.76 -6.79 7.30
CA GLY A 128 6.69 -7.85 8.30
C GLY A 128 6.60 -7.29 9.73
N LYS A 129 7.53 -7.69 10.61
CA LYS A 129 7.53 -7.23 12.04
C LYS A 129 7.71 -5.73 12.21
N ARG A 130 8.28 -5.04 11.21
CA ARG A 130 8.45 -3.59 11.23
C ARG A 130 7.11 -2.86 11.26
N VAL A 131 6.02 -3.49 10.83
CA VAL A 131 4.68 -2.88 10.86
C VAL A 131 4.10 -2.70 12.26
N LYS A 132 4.68 -3.34 13.28
CA LYS A 132 4.15 -3.40 14.65
C LYS A 132 3.76 -2.04 15.25
N PRO A 133 4.57 -0.96 15.14
CA PRO A 133 4.20 0.36 15.67
C PRO A 133 2.95 0.97 15.03
N TYR A 134 2.65 0.62 13.77
CA TYR A 134 1.54 1.19 13.00
C TYR A 134 0.27 0.36 13.04
N LEU A 135 0.33 -0.87 13.58
CA LEU A 135 -0.84 -1.76 13.69
C LEU A 135 -2.05 -1.07 14.32
N PRO A 136 -1.95 -0.26 15.40
CA PRO A 136 -3.12 0.44 15.94
C PRO A 136 -3.82 1.35 14.93
N GLN A 137 -3.05 2.07 14.10
CA GLN A 137 -3.58 2.97 13.07
C GLN A 137 -4.20 2.18 11.91
N ILE A 138 -3.50 1.15 11.42
CA ILE A 138 -4.00 0.24 10.37
C ILE A 138 -5.32 -0.40 10.82
N CYS A 139 -5.35 -0.95 12.03
CA CYS A 139 -6.53 -1.55 12.63
C CYS A 139 -7.68 -0.55 12.78
N GLY A 140 -7.39 0.69 13.18
CA GLY A 140 -8.37 1.77 13.27
C GLY A 140 -9.03 2.06 11.92
N THR A 141 -8.22 2.22 10.87
CA THR A 141 -8.71 2.44 9.49
C THR A 141 -9.58 1.29 9.00
N VAL A 142 -9.11 0.05 9.18
CA VAL A 142 -9.84 -1.15 8.76
C VAL A 142 -11.17 -1.28 9.50
N LEU A 143 -11.18 -1.08 10.82
CA LEU A 143 -12.40 -1.15 11.64
C LEU A 143 -13.42 -0.08 11.22
N TRP A 144 -12.96 1.13 10.88
CA TRP A 144 -13.84 2.17 10.36
C TRP A 144 -14.48 1.75 9.03
N ARG A 145 -13.71 1.17 8.11
CA ARG A 145 -14.24 0.67 6.83
C ARG A 145 -15.17 -0.54 6.99
N LEU A 146 -14.93 -1.43 7.95
CA LEU A 146 -15.85 -2.54 8.26
C LEU A 146 -17.24 -2.08 8.74
N ASN A 147 -17.37 -0.85 9.25
CA ASN A 147 -18.66 -0.28 9.65
C ASN A 147 -19.29 0.62 8.58
N ASN A 148 -18.74 0.64 7.35
CA ASN A 148 -19.26 1.45 6.27
C ASN A 148 -20.62 0.95 5.77
N LYS A 149 -21.49 1.84 5.27
CA LYS A 149 -22.80 1.50 4.71
C LYS A 149 -22.70 0.60 3.46
N SER A 150 -21.69 0.82 2.63
CA SER A 150 -21.44 0.03 1.42
C SER A 150 -20.93 -1.37 1.76
N ALA A 151 -21.61 -2.41 1.26
CA ALA A 151 -21.17 -3.79 1.42
C ALA A 151 -19.82 -4.05 0.74
N LYS A 152 -19.54 -3.38 -0.39
CA LYS A 152 -18.26 -3.51 -1.12
C LYS A 152 -17.09 -2.98 -0.30
N VAL A 153 -17.24 -1.82 0.35
CA VAL A 153 -16.24 -1.26 1.27
C VAL A 153 -15.92 -2.25 2.40
N ARG A 154 -16.97 -2.82 3.02
CA ARG A 154 -16.80 -3.79 4.11
C ARG A 154 -16.09 -5.05 3.65
N GLN A 155 -16.43 -5.56 2.46
CA GLN A 155 -15.76 -6.71 1.86
C GLN A 155 -14.28 -6.43 1.61
N GLN A 156 -13.92 -5.30 0.98
CA GLN A 156 -12.52 -4.94 0.73
C GLN A 156 -11.71 -4.81 2.04
N ALA A 157 -12.33 -4.30 3.12
CA ALA A 157 -11.71 -4.26 4.44
C ALA A 157 -11.49 -5.67 5.02
N ALA A 158 -12.45 -6.58 4.86
CA ALA A 158 -12.32 -7.98 5.27
C ALA A 158 -11.20 -8.70 4.50
N ASP A 159 -11.11 -8.46 3.19
CA ASP A 159 -10.07 -9.00 2.33
C ASP A 159 -8.68 -8.50 2.73
N LEU A 160 -8.55 -7.22 3.12
CA LEU A 160 -7.29 -6.67 3.61
C LEU A 160 -6.84 -7.34 4.92
N ILE A 161 -7.77 -7.63 5.83
CA ILE A 161 -7.43 -8.36 7.05
C ILE A 161 -6.93 -9.76 6.71
N SER A 162 -7.63 -10.47 5.82
CA SER A 162 -7.21 -11.82 5.39
C SER A 162 -5.77 -11.82 4.86
N ARG A 163 -5.41 -10.83 4.04
CA ARG A 163 -4.07 -10.70 3.45
C ARG A 163 -2.96 -10.33 4.43
N THR A 164 -3.30 -9.66 5.54
CA THR A 164 -2.34 -9.17 6.53
C THR A 164 -2.32 -9.98 7.83
N ALA A 165 -3.23 -10.97 7.96
CA ALA A 165 -3.45 -11.73 9.19
C ALA A 165 -2.18 -12.44 9.70
N VAL A 166 -1.35 -12.95 8.79
CA VAL A 166 -0.08 -13.62 9.15
C VAL A 166 0.87 -12.64 9.83
N VAL A 167 1.08 -11.45 9.24
CA VAL A 167 1.95 -10.42 9.81
C VAL A 167 1.41 -9.94 11.16
N MET A 168 0.10 -9.72 11.27
CA MET A 168 -0.53 -9.33 12.51
C MET A 168 -0.29 -10.36 13.62
N LYS A 169 -0.41 -11.66 13.31
CA LYS A 169 -0.10 -12.74 14.24
C LYS A 169 1.39 -12.73 14.64
N THR A 170 2.29 -12.66 13.66
CA THR A 170 3.74 -12.66 13.93
C THR A 170 4.20 -11.47 14.78
N CYS A 171 3.54 -10.30 14.65
CA CYS A 171 3.83 -9.14 15.49
C CYS A 171 3.44 -9.36 16.97
N GLN A 172 2.45 -10.23 17.25
CA GLN A 172 1.98 -10.54 18.60
C GLN A 172 2.84 -11.57 19.34
N GLU A 173 3.57 -12.42 18.61
CA GLU A 173 4.44 -13.44 19.22
C GLU A 173 5.75 -12.87 19.79
N VAL A 174 6.06 -11.59 19.49
CA VAL A 174 7.32 -10.94 19.86
C VAL A 174 7.07 -9.81 20.87
N GLY A 175 7.08 -10.13 22.16
CA GLY A 175 7.24 -9.16 23.26
C GLY A 175 5.96 -8.76 24.00
N TYR A 176 6.08 -8.68 25.34
CA TYR A 176 5.09 -8.33 26.36
C TYR A 176 4.09 -7.23 25.96
N GLU A 177 2.80 -7.55 25.80
CA GLU A 177 1.79 -6.55 25.41
C GLU A 177 0.67 -6.31 26.42
N THR A 178 0.35 -5.02 26.57
CA THR A 178 -0.75 -4.41 27.33
C THR A 178 -2.13 -4.83 26.82
N HIS A 179 -3.13 -4.83 27.71
CA HIS A 179 -4.50 -5.34 27.47
C HIS A 179 -5.26 -4.73 26.27
N ARG A 180 -4.85 -3.55 25.77
CA ARG A 180 -5.57 -2.77 24.74
C ARG A 180 -5.33 -3.27 23.31
N SER A 181 -4.09 -3.65 22.97
CA SER A 181 -3.73 -4.20 21.65
C SER A 181 -4.34 -5.59 21.43
N LYS A 182 -4.38 -6.43 22.47
CA LYS A 182 -5.08 -7.73 22.43
C LYS A 182 -6.57 -7.57 22.12
N ARG A 183 -7.24 -6.57 22.71
CA ARG A 183 -8.67 -6.33 22.46
C ARG A 183 -8.94 -5.90 21.02
N GLN A 184 -8.12 -5.04 20.42
CA GLN A 184 -8.35 -4.57 19.04
C GLN A 184 -8.26 -5.69 18.01
N LEU A 185 -7.28 -6.60 18.12
CA LEU A 185 -7.17 -7.72 17.17
C LEU A 185 -8.24 -8.80 17.42
N TYR A 186 -8.57 -9.09 18.68
CA TYR A 186 -9.69 -9.98 19.00
C TYR A 186 -11.01 -9.39 18.48
N PHE A 187 -11.16 -8.07 18.52
CA PHE A 187 -12.28 -7.36 17.89
C PHE A 187 -12.25 -7.56 16.38
N ILE A 188 -11.12 -7.37 15.71
CA ILE A 188 -11.02 -7.57 14.25
C ILE A 188 -11.33 -9.02 13.84
N PHE A 189 -10.76 -10.02 14.53
CA PHE A 189 -11.09 -11.43 14.31
C PHE A 189 -12.56 -11.76 14.65
N TYR A 190 -13.11 -11.16 15.70
CA TYR A 190 -14.53 -11.28 16.05
C TYR A 190 -15.44 -10.66 14.99
N TYR A 191 -15.08 -9.50 14.42
CA TYR A 191 -15.84 -8.85 13.34
C TYR A 191 -15.70 -9.59 12.01
N LEU A 192 -14.55 -10.19 11.71
CA LEU A 192 -14.41 -11.11 10.57
C LEU A 192 -15.28 -12.35 10.75
N PHE A 193 -15.23 -12.99 11.91
CA PHE A 193 -16.11 -14.11 12.24
C PHE A 193 -17.58 -13.69 12.09
N LYS A 194 -17.96 -12.52 12.60
CA LYS A 194 -19.33 -12.00 12.47
C LYS A 194 -19.75 -11.69 11.03
N PHE A 195 -18.84 -11.16 10.20
CA PHE A 195 -19.09 -10.83 8.79
C PHE A 195 -19.22 -12.10 7.92
N PHE A 196 -18.38 -13.11 8.13
CA PHE A 196 -18.43 -14.37 7.39
C PHE A 196 -19.58 -15.29 7.83
N TYR A 197 -20.01 -15.24 9.10
CA TYR A 197 -21.07 -16.09 9.64
C TYR A 197 -22.45 -15.42 9.75
N ASN A 198 -22.64 -14.22 9.17
CA ASN A 198 -23.94 -13.56 8.98
C ASN A 198 -24.81 -13.46 10.25
N LEU A 199 -24.19 -13.19 11.41
CA LEU A 199 -24.92 -12.95 12.66
C LEU A 199 -25.35 -11.47 12.73
N GLU A 200 -26.60 -11.19 12.35
CA GLU A 200 -27.24 -9.88 12.51
C GLU A 200 -27.13 -9.35 13.96
N PHE A 201 -26.96 -8.04 14.10
CA PHE A 201 -26.80 -7.38 15.40
C PHE A 201 -28.17 -7.10 16.03
N ILE A 202 -28.45 -7.68 17.21
CA ILE A 202 -29.20 -6.98 18.25
C ILE A 202 -28.21 -6.03 18.91
N HIS A 203 -28.30 -4.73 18.60
CA HIS A 203 -27.55 -3.69 19.31
C HIS A 203 -27.79 -3.85 20.82
N PRO A 204 -26.78 -4.00 21.69
CA PRO A 204 -26.96 -3.55 23.05
C PRO A 204 -27.11 -2.04 22.95
N LYS A 205 -28.33 -1.55 23.20
CA LYS A 205 -28.62 -0.13 23.34
C LYS A 205 -27.54 0.49 24.23
N ASN A 206 -27.02 1.64 23.81
CA ASN A 206 -26.23 2.52 24.66
C ASN A 206 -26.95 2.69 26.01
N LYS A 207 -26.42 2.09 27.08
CA LYS A 207 -26.67 2.56 28.44
C LYS A 207 -25.83 3.82 28.65
N GLN A 208 -26.28 4.90 28.03
CA GLN A 208 -25.97 6.27 28.43
C GLN A 208 -27.27 7.05 28.25
N ASN A 209 -28.09 6.97 29.29
CA ASN A 209 -29.12 7.92 29.73
C ASN A 209 -29.96 7.19 30.78
N GLU A 210 -29.43 7.17 32.00
CA GLU A 210 -30.11 7.21 33.31
C GLU A 210 -29.03 7.31 34.39
#